data_AF-A0A971SB98-F1
#
_entry.id   AF-A0A971SB98-F1
#
_cell.length_a   1.000
_cell.length_b   1.000
_cell.length_c   1.000
_cell.angle_alpha   90.00
_cell.angle_beta   90.00
_cell.angle_gamma   90.00
#
_symmetry.space_group_name_H-M   'P 1'
#
loop_
_entity.id
_entity.type
_entity.pdbx_description
1 polymer ?
#
loop_
_entity_poly.entity_id
_entity_poly.type
_entity_poly.pdbx_seq_one_letter_code
_entity_poly.pdbx_strand_id
1 'polypeptide(L)' 'MGEPAETRDIIINNEEAVISPSWSIHSGVGTKNYAFIWGMAGENQIFNDMDAIAVSDPK' A
#
# COMPACT_ATOMS: atom_id res chain seq x y z
N MET A 1 -3.07 4.26 3.05
CA MET A 1 -3.97 3.78 1.98
C MET A 1 -4.80 4.93 1.45
N GLY A 2 -5.61 4.74 0.41
CA GLY A 2 -6.39 5.80 -0.23
C GLY A 2 -5.81 6.22 -1.57
N GLU A 3 -6.48 7.14 -2.26
CA GLU A 3 -5.91 7.81 -3.43
C GLU A 3 -4.66 8.61 -3.02
N PRO A 4 -3.69 8.80 -3.92
CA PRO A 4 -2.44 9.50 -3.62
C PRO A 4 -2.60 10.89 -2.99
N ALA A 5 -3.62 11.65 -3.42
CA ALA A 5 -3.91 12.99 -2.94
C ALA A 5 -4.78 13.02 -1.66
N GLU A 6 -5.35 11.90 -1.24
CA GLU A 6 -6.29 11.81 -0.12
C GLU A 6 -6.00 10.62 0.78
N THR A 7 -4.76 10.49 1.23
CA THR A 7 -4.34 9.34 2.03
C THR A 7 -5.08 9.26 3.38
N ARG A 8 -5.30 8.04 3.85
CA ARG A 8 -5.78 7.68 5.20
C ARG A 8 -4.94 6.55 5.76
N ASP A 9 -4.87 6.49 7.09
CA ASP A 9 -4.11 5.46 7.79
C ASP A 9 -5.04 4.48 8.54
N ILE A 10 -4.60 3.23 8.62
CA ILE A 10 -5.20 2.20 9.47
C ILE A 10 -4.13 1.77 10.48
N ILE A 11 -4.49 1.76 11.76
CA ILE A 11 -3.63 1.17 12.79
C ILE A 11 -3.82 -0.35 12.77
N ILE A 12 -2.72 -1.07 12.57
CA ILE A 12 -2.68 -2.52 12.38
C ILE A 12 -1.85 -3.15 13.50
N ASN A 13 -2.33 -4.25 14.07
CA ASN A 13 -1.61 -5.06 15.04
C ASN A 13 -0.95 -6.28 14.40
N ASN A 14 -0.19 -7.05 15.20
CA ASN A 14 0.44 -8.27 14.74
C ASN A 14 -0.59 -9.24 14.12
N GLU A 15 -0.23 -9.82 12.96
CA GLU A 15 -1.02 -10.84 12.24
C GLU A 15 -2.39 -10.38 11.69
N GLU A 16 -2.65 -9.08 11.63
CA GLU A 16 -3.79 -8.53 10.90
C GLU A 16 -3.47 -8.33 9.42
N ALA A 17 -4.51 -8.33 8.58
CA ALA A 17 -4.40 -8.12 7.14
C ALA A 17 -5.25 -6.94 6.69
N VAL A 18 -4.79 -6.22 5.65
CA VAL A 18 -5.52 -5.11 5.03
C VAL A 18 -5.64 -5.34 3.53
N ILE A 19 -6.84 -5.09 3.01
CA ILE A 19 -7.13 -5.16 1.58
C ILE A 19 -6.87 -3.78 0.96
N SER A 20 -6.08 -3.75 -0.12
CA SER A 20 -5.88 -2.54 -0.93
C SER A 20 -6.66 -2.66 -2.25
N PRO A 21 -7.66 -1.80 -2.51
CA PRO A 21 -8.27 -1.72 -3.84
C PRO A 21 -7.28 -1.12 -4.85
N SER A 22 -7.52 -1.34 -6.15
CA SER A 22 -6.57 -0.98 -7.22
C SER A 22 -6.22 0.51 -7.30
N TRP A 23 -7.14 1.40 -6.90
CA TRP A 23 -6.93 2.86 -6.88
C TRP A 23 -6.15 3.35 -5.65
N SER A 24 -5.89 2.47 -4.69
CA SER A 24 -5.29 2.82 -3.41
C SER A 24 -3.80 2.53 -3.40
N ILE A 25 -3.03 3.47 -2.83
CA ILE A 25 -1.66 3.19 -2.40
C ILE A 25 -1.65 2.18 -1.24
N HIS A 26 -0.59 1.38 -1.13
CA HIS A 26 -0.37 0.47 -0.01
C HIS A 26 1.08 0.59 0.50
N SER A 27 1.32 1.60 1.32
CA SER A 27 2.57 1.80 2.07
C SER A 27 2.30 1.68 3.57
N GLY A 28 3.33 1.33 4.35
CA GLY A 28 3.21 1.14 5.79
C GLY A 28 4.49 1.51 6.54
N VAL A 29 4.33 1.92 7.80
CA VAL A 29 5.42 2.24 8.71
C VAL A 29 5.13 1.63 10.07
N GLY A 30 6.15 1.01 10.67
CA GLY A 30 6.05 0.36 11.97
C GLY A 30 6.67 1.21 13.09
N THR A 31 6.15 1.05 14.30
CA THR A 31 6.78 1.61 15.52
C THR A 31 7.97 0.78 16.01
N LYS A 32 8.15 -0.43 15.46
CA LYS A 32 9.26 -1.37 15.67
C LYS A 32 9.49 -2.16 14.37
N ASN A 33 10.49 -3.04 14.37
CA ASN A 33 10.70 -4.01 13.28
C ASN A 33 9.47 -4.90 13.11
N TYR A 34 9.10 -5.14 11.86
CA TYR A 34 8.00 -6.01 11.48
C TYR A 34 8.35 -6.76 10.18
N ALA A 35 7.58 -7.81 9.90
CA ALA A 35 7.58 -8.49 8.61
C ALA A 35 6.12 -8.57 8.13
N PHE A 36 5.91 -8.65 6.82
CA PHE A 36 4.59 -8.82 6.24
C PHE A 36 4.68 -9.68 4.98
N ILE A 37 3.53 -10.24 4.60
CA ILE A 37 3.35 -10.99 3.36
C ILE A 37 2.45 -10.14 2.46
N TRP A 38 2.82 -10.02 1.19
CA TRP A 38 1.98 -9.38 0.19
C TRP A 38 1.52 -10.40 -0.85
N GLY A 39 0.31 -10.18 -1.37
CA GLY A 39 -0.25 -10.97 -2.47
C GLY A 39 -1.05 -10.04 -3.37
N MET A 40 -0.92 -10.24 -4.68
CA MET A 40 -1.64 -9.47 -5.68
C MET A 40 -2.27 -10.38 -6.73
N ALA A 41 -3.39 -9.95 -7.27
CA ALA A 41 -4.10 -10.59 -8.37
C ALA A 41 -4.71 -9.50 -9.25
N GLY A 42 -4.93 -9.81 -10.52
CA GLY A 42 -5.43 -8.85 -11.50
C GLY A 42 -5.41 -9.43 -12.90
N GLU A 43 -5.47 -8.56 -13.90
CA GLU A 43 -5.50 -8.95 -15.31
C GLU A 43 -4.15 -9.41 -15.86
N ASN A 44 -3.04 -9.01 -15.24
CA ASN A 44 -1.69 -9.34 -15.69
C ASN A 44 -0.72 -9.57 -14.51
N GLN A 45 0.49 -10.05 -14.82
CA GLN A 45 1.61 -10.22 -13.87
C GLN A 45 2.82 -9.36 -14.26
N ILE A 46 2.56 -8.19 -14.84
CA ILE A 46 3.57 -7.24 -15.27
C ILE A 46 3.81 -6.27 -14.11
N PHE A 47 4.74 -6.64 -13.22
CA PHE A 47 4.91 -5.92 -11.96
C PHE A 47 5.40 -4.48 -12.09
N ASN A 48 5.90 -4.05 -13.24
CA ASN A 48 6.31 -2.67 -13.49
C ASN A 48 5.24 -1.81 -14.19
N ASP A 49 4.08 -2.39 -14.51
CA ASP A 49 2.90 -1.69 -15.00
C ASP A 49 2.18 -1.04 -13.80
N MET A 50 2.69 0.12 -13.38
CA MET A 50 2.21 0.85 -12.22
C MET A 50 2.42 2.36 -12.37
N ASP A 51 1.55 3.13 -11.71
CA ASP A 51 1.72 4.57 -11.53
C ASP A 51 2.63 4.81 -10.32
N ALA A 52 3.92 5.03 -10.57
CA ALA A 52 4.89 5.34 -9.52
C ALA A 52 4.68 6.76 -8.97
N ILE A 53 4.73 6.90 -7.64
CA ILE A 53 4.57 8.18 -6.95
C ILE A 53 5.74 8.37 -5.99
N ALA A 54 6.45 9.49 -6.08
CA ALA A 54 7.48 9.81 -5.10
C ALA A 54 6.83 10.37 -3.83
N VAL A 55 7.46 10.12 -2.67
CA VAL A 55 6.97 10.64 -1.38
C VAL A 55 6.92 12.18 -1.36
N SER A 56 7.71 12.84 -2.20
CA SER A 56 7.70 14.30 -2.38
C SER A 56 6.52 14.85 -3.16
N ASP A 57 5.79 13.99 -3.89
CA ASP A 57 4.78 14.40 -4.86
C ASP A 57 3.40 14.68 -4.24
N PRO A 58 2.89 13.89 -3.27
CA PRO A 58 1.59 14.19 -2.65
C PRO A 58 1.69 15.36 -1.65
N LYS A 59 0.94 16.44 -1.91
CA LYS A 59 0.57 17.51 -0.98
C LYS A 59 -0.90 17.88 -1.15
#